data_AF-A0A2A3DRI4-F1
#
_entry.id   AF-A0A2A3DRI4-F1
#
_cell.length_a   1.000
_cell.length_b   1.000
_cell.length_c   1.000
_cell.angle_alpha   90.00
_cell.angle_beta   90.00
_cell.angle_gamma   90.00
#
_symmetry.space_group_name_H-M   'P 1'
#
loop_
_entity.id
_entity.type
_entity.pdbx_description
1 polymer ?
#
loop_
_entity_poly.entity_id
_entity_poly.type
_entity_poly.pdbx_seq_one_letter_code
_entity_poly.pdbx_strand_id
1 'polypeptide(L)'
;MTDQSWAMKGELVLSCNCTVFCPCVLSLGSHPPTEGYCQTWAGFRIDAGHFGETDLSGLNLGLIMEIPGYMSRGNWTAGLFIDKRASVYAVKALTKIFTGKAGGTTSLLSILVGKFLGVEQVPITYETRDRTRVFQIPKIIDGAVTPIPGKDREKDTVITNSEYWIAPEIIVAKSDKSKMRAFGRNWNFAGRSAEICKLDWRGP
;
A
#
# COMPACT_ATOMS: atom_id res chain seq x y z
N MET A 1 -2.79 -7.68 27.41
CA MET A 1 -3.24 -6.48 26.66
C MET A 1 -4.19 -7.01 25.61
N THR A 2 -5.48 -6.82 25.79
CA THR A 2 -6.52 -7.37 24.91
C THR A 2 -6.28 -6.88 23.50
N ASP A 3 -6.00 -7.79 22.55
CA ASP A 3 -5.98 -7.44 21.14
C ASP A 3 -7.41 -7.05 20.76
N GLN A 4 -7.58 -5.77 20.45
CA GLN A 4 -8.87 -5.22 20.05
C GLN A 4 -9.15 -5.62 18.61
N SER A 5 -10.38 -6.03 18.35
CA SER A 5 -10.86 -6.27 17.00
C SER A 5 -10.70 -5.06 16.12
N TRP A 6 -10.22 -5.30 14.92
CA TRP A 6 -10.05 -4.28 13.92
C TRP A 6 -10.33 -4.82 12.53
N ALA A 7 -10.84 -3.95 11.68
CA ALA A 7 -11.07 -4.22 10.27
C ALA A 7 -10.90 -2.94 9.46
N MET A 8 -10.45 -3.08 8.22
CA MET A 8 -10.37 -1.99 7.25
C MET A 8 -10.78 -2.51 5.88
N LYS A 9 -11.77 -1.84 5.29
CA LYS A 9 -12.22 -2.05 3.92
C LYS A 9 -11.99 -0.79 3.09
N GLY A 10 -11.65 -0.98 1.82
CA GLY A 10 -11.48 0.13 0.89
C GLY A 10 -10.61 -0.24 -0.31
N GLU A 11 -9.69 0.64 -0.69
CA GLU A 11 -8.83 0.46 -1.87
C GLU A 11 -7.37 0.80 -1.55
N LEU A 12 -6.46 -0.03 -2.04
CA LEU A 12 -5.02 0.22 -2.07
C LEU A 12 -4.60 0.50 -3.52
N VAL A 13 -3.77 1.52 -3.70
CA VAL A 13 -2.94 1.68 -4.90
C VAL A 13 -1.47 1.55 -4.52
N LEU A 14 -0.69 0.85 -5.32
CA LEU A 14 0.75 0.69 -5.11
C LEU A 14 1.50 0.95 -6.41
N SER A 15 2.65 1.63 -6.32
CA SER A 15 3.55 1.88 -7.45
C SER A 15 4.97 1.56 -7.06
N CYS A 16 5.62 0.69 -7.85
CA CYS A 16 6.99 0.24 -7.59
C CYS A 16 7.90 0.43 -8.81
N ASN A 17 9.19 0.19 -8.61
CA ASN A 17 10.23 0.31 -9.63
C ASN A 17 10.26 -0.84 -10.68
N CYS A 18 9.42 -1.88 -10.55
CA CYS A 18 9.36 -2.97 -11.53
C CYS A 18 8.87 -2.49 -12.91
N THR A 19 9.27 -3.15 -14.00
CA THR A 19 9.07 -2.62 -15.36
C THR A 19 7.65 -2.80 -15.91
N VAL A 20 7.04 -3.98 -15.77
CA VAL A 20 5.74 -4.32 -16.39
C VAL A 20 4.68 -4.65 -15.33
N PHE A 21 4.86 -5.77 -14.63
CA PHE A 21 4.08 -6.16 -13.47
C PHE A 21 5.04 -6.71 -12.42
N CYS A 22 4.74 -6.51 -11.13
CA CYS A 22 5.63 -6.90 -10.05
C CYS A 22 5.69 -8.43 -9.92
N PRO A 23 6.84 -9.08 -10.23
CA PRO A 23 6.95 -10.53 -10.15
C PRO A 23 6.76 -11.03 -8.71
N CYS A 24 7.04 -10.18 -7.71
CA CYS A 24 6.93 -10.51 -6.30
C CYS A 24 5.50 -10.86 -5.87
N VAL A 25 4.47 -10.40 -6.60
CA VAL A 25 3.07 -10.69 -6.29
C VAL A 25 2.76 -12.15 -6.57
N LEU A 26 3.07 -12.64 -7.78
CA LEU A 26 2.81 -14.03 -8.18
C LEU A 26 3.80 -15.01 -7.55
N SER A 27 5.04 -14.60 -7.36
CA SER A 27 6.06 -15.45 -6.74
C SER A 27 5.95 -15.51 -5.20
N LEU A 28 5.02 -14.76 -4.61
CA LEU A 28 4.93 -14.54 -3.15
C LEU A 28 6.27 -14.09 -2.54
N GLY A 29 6.99 -13.23 -3.27
CA GLY A 29 8.31 -12.74 -2.89
C GLY A 29 9.49 -13.67 -3.12
N SER A 30 9.27 -14.86 -3.69
CA SER A 30 10.32 -15.84 -4.01
C SER A 30 11.08 -15.57 -5.31
N HIS A 31 10.67 -14.56 -6.09
CA HIS A 31 11.41 -14.03 -7.24
C HIS A 31 11.93 -12.63 -6.90
N PRO A 32 13.14 -12.25 -7.33
CA PRO A 32 13.64 -10.90 -7.11
C PRO A 32 12.75 -9.86 -7.83
N PRO A 33 12.65 -8.63 -7.32
CA PRO A 33 12.10 -7.50 -8.08
C PRO A 33 12.86 -7.33 -9.40
N THR A 34 12.25 -6.69 -10.40
CA THR A 34 12.89 -6.52 -11.73
C THR A 34 14.28 -5.88 -11.64
N GLU A 35 14.42 -4.87 -10.78
CA GLU A 35 15.67 -4.11 -10.61
C GLU A 35 16.62 -4.77 -9.58
N GLY A 36 16.33 -5.98 -9.11
CA GLY A 36 17.06 -6.67 -8.05
C GLY A 36 16.76 -6.17 -6.62
N TYR A 37 16.13 -5.01 -6.48
CA TYR A 37 15.61 -4.43 -5.23
C TYR A 37 14.26 -3.76 -5.48
N CYS A 38 13.43 -3.62 -4.45
CA CYS A 38 12.13 -2.96 -4.54
C CYS A 38 12.19 -1.59 -3.87
N GLN A 39 11.72 -0.57 -4.57
CA GLN A 39 11.33 0.70 -3.99
C GLN A 39 9.89 0.95 -4.39
N THR A 40 9.05 1.27 -3.42
CA THR A 40 7.62 1.38 -3.64
C THR A 40 6.98 2.38 -2.69
N TRP A 41 5.91 3.01 -3.16
CA TRP A 41 4.95 3.67 -2.29
C TRP A 41 3.57 3.08 -2.52
N ALA A 42 2.74 3.11 -1.47
CA ALA A 42 1.36 2.72 -1.53
C ALA A 42 0.47 3.81 -0.92
N GLY A 43 -0.71 3.98 -1.49
CA GLY A 43 -1.79 4.81 -0.97
C GLY A 43 -2.98 3.95 -0.59
N PHE A 44 -3.60 4.23 0.53
CA PHE A 44 -4.78 3.52 1.01
C PHE A 44 -5.92 4.51 1.20
N ARG A 45 -7.12 4.12 0.77
CA ARG A 45 -8.39 4.76 1.10
C ARG A 45 -9.18 3.79 1.97
N ILE A 46 -9.54 4.20 3.19
CA ILE A 46 -10.37 3.42 4.09
C ILE A 46 -11.81 3.88 3.91
N ASP A 47 -12.63 3.04 3.29
CA ASP A 47 -14.06 3.33 3.08
C ASP A 47 -14.86 3.02 4.35
N ALA A 48 -14.51 1.94 5.06
CA ALA A 48 -15.06 1.58 6.36
C ALA A 48 -14.00 0.87 7.20
N GLY A 49 -13.88 1.22 8.48
CA GLY A 49 -12.97 0.51 9.36
C GLY A 49 -13.02 0.96 10.81
N HIS A 50 -12.53 0.10 11.70
CA HIS A 50 -12.48 0.34 13.14
C HIS A 50 -11.25 -0.31 13.77
N PHE A 51 -10.90 0.16 14.97
CA PHE A 51 -9.96 -0.48 15.90
C PHE A 51 -10.52 -0.35 17.32
N GLY A 52 -11.11 -1.43 17.84
CA GLY A 52 -12.03 -1.34 18.97
C GLY A 52 -13.11 -0.31 18.69
N GLU A 53 -13.27 0.66 19.58
CA GLU A 53 -14.22 1.78 19.45
C GLU A 53 -13.71 2.93 18.56
N THR A 54 -12.48 2.85 18.05
CA THR A 54 -11.90 3.94 17.23
C THR A 54 -12.36 3.78 15.79
N ASP A 55 -13.14 4.74 15.28
CA ASP A 55 -13.49 4.82 13.87
C ASP A 55 -12.27 5.20 13.01
N LEU A 56 -12.05 4.46 11.94
CA LEU A 56 -10.98 4.67 10.95
C LEU A 56 -11.54 5.06 9.57
N SER A 57 -12.85 5.11 9.43
CA SER A 57 -13.56 5.31 8.16
C SER A 57 -13.27 6.70 7.57
N GLY A 58 -13.17 6.76 6.25
CA GLY A 58 -12.91 8.00 5.50
C GLY A 58 -11.47 8.53 5.58
N LEU A 59 -10.57 7.86 6.32
CA LEU A 59 -9.16 8.22 6.40
C LEU A 59 -8.37 7.64 5.21
N ASN A 60 -7.31 8.36 4.84
CA ASN A 60 -6.34 7.90 3.85
C ASN A 60 -4.98 7.65 4.52
N LEU A 61 -4.17 6.78 3.91
CA LEU A 61 -2.81 6.51 4.39
C LEU A 61 -1.85 6.48 3.22
N GLY A 62 -0.59 6.82 3.50
CA GLY A 62 0.53 6.60 2.60
C GLY A 62 1.55 5.67 3.26
N LEU A 63 2.18 4.84 2.47
CA LEU A 63 3.28 3.98 2.90
C LEU A 63 4.42 4.12 1.91
N ILE A 64 5.66 4.13 2.39
CA ILE A 64 6.83 3.88 1.56
C ILE A 64 7.52 2.61 2.05
N MET A 65 8.09 1.85 1.11
CA MET A 65 8.89 0.67 1.43
C MET A 65 10.11 0.57 0.51
N GLU A 66 11.22 0.14 1.10
CA GLU A 66 12.41 -0.33 0.40
C GLU A 66 12.72 -1.75 0.83
N ILE A 67 12.98 -2.61 -0.15
CA ILE A 67 13.32 -4.01 0.06
C ILE A 67 14.62 -4.26 -0.71
N PRO A 68 15.72 -4.65 -0.05
CA PRO A 68 17.03 -4.79 -0.69
C PRO A 68 17.11 -5.95 -1.69
N GLY A 69 16.10 -6.83 -1.73
CA GLY A 69 16.06 -7.98 -2.62
C GLY A 69 14.72 -8.69 -2.57
N TYR A 70 14.76 -9.99 -2.31
CA TYR A 70 13.58 -10.85 -2.21
C TYR A 70 12.64 -10.37 -1.11
N MET A 71 11.38 -10.11 -1.49
CA MET A 71 10.35 -9.65 -0.56
C MET A 71 10.17 -10.61 0.62
N SER A 72 10.27 -11.92 0.38
CA SER A 72 10.15 -12.96 1.42
C SER A 72 11.31 -13.01 2.42
N ARG A 73 12.48 -12.43 2.09
CA ARG A 73 13.66 -12.41 2.97
C ARG A 73 13.65 -11.27 4.00
N GLY A 74 12.66 -10.38 3.95
CA GLY A 74 12.52 -9.29 4.90
C GLY A 74 13.61 -8.22 4.78
N ASN A 75 14.01 -7.65 5.92
CA ASN A 75 14.85 -6.45 6.02
C ASN A 75 14.26 -5.24 5.28
N TRP A 76 12.93 -5.09 5.36
CA TRP A 76 12.26 -3.95 4.74
C TRP A 76 12.53 -2.70 5.56
N THR A 77 12.72 -1.59 4.85
CA THR A 77 12.66 -0.26 5.44
C THR A 77 11.30 0.35 5.09
N ALA A 78 10.52 0.78 6.08
CA ALA A 78 9.17 1.29 5.86
C ALA A 78 8.93 2.62 6.58
N GLY A 79 8.09 3.49 6.00
CA GLY A 79 7.64 4.74 6.61
C GLY A 79 6.15 4.95 6.37
N LEU A 80 5.45 5.51 7.35
CA LEU A 80 3.99 5.63 7.33
C LEU A 80 3.56 7.10 7.33
N PHE A 81 2.61 7.44 6.47
CA PHE A 81 1.90 8.70 6.44
C PHE A 81 0.45 8.46 6.82
N ILE A 82 -0.07 9.27 7.74
CA ILE A 82 -1.45 9.19 8.20
C ILE A 82 -2.15 10.49 7.86
N ASP A 83 -3.40 10.39 7.40
CA ASP A 83 -4.22 11.56 7.14
C ASP A 83 -4.25 12.52 8.34
N LYS A 84 -4.03 13.81 8.09
CA LYS A 84 -4.10 14.87 9.10
C LYS A 84 -5.48 14.97 9.78
N ARG A 85 -6.52 14.40 9.18
CA ARG A 85 -7.88 14.29 9.77
C ARG A 85 -7.96 13.22 10.87
N ALA A 86 -6.98 12.33 10.98
CA ALA A 86 -6.99 11.26 11.96
C ALA A 86 -6.90 11.79 13.40
N SER A 87 -7.72 11.22 14.29
CA SER A 87 -7.59 11.48 15.72
C SER A 87 -6.29 10.84 16.27
N VAL A 88 -5.87 11.26 17.47
CA VAL A 88 -4.72 10.65 18.15
C VAL A 88 -4.93 9.15 18.38
N TYR A 89 -6.17 8.71 18.62
CA TYR A 89 -6.50 7.30 18.75
C TYR A 89 -6.38 6.56 17.41
N ALA A 90 -6.87 7.14 16.32
CA ALA A 90 -6.73 6.58 14.97
C ALA A 90 -5.25 6.48 14.55
N VAL A 91 -4.44 7.49 14.84
CA VAL A 91 -2.99 7.46 14.60
C VAL A 91 -2.32 6.29 15.32
N LYS A 92 -2.64 6.07 16.60
CA LYS A 92 -2.11 4.93 17.38
C LYS A 92 -2.57 3.59 16.82
N ALA A 93 -3.86 3.47 16.49
CA ALA A 93 -4.45 2.27 15.91
C ALA A 93 -3.80 1.90 14.57
N LEU A 94 -3.74 2.86 13.64
CA LEU A 94 -3.15 2.68 12.32
C LEU A 94 -1.64 2.39 12.41
N THR A 95 -0.92 3.03 13.32
CA THR A 95 0.48 2.68 13.58
C THR A 95 0.62 1.23 14.07
N LYS A 96 -0.26 0.76 14.96
CA LYS A 96 -0.24 -0.63 15.44
C LYS A 96 -0.55 -1.62 14.32
N ILE A 97 -1.51 -1.33 13.46
CA ILE A 97 -1.85 -2.15 12.28
C ILE A 97 -0.68 -2.21 11.30
N PHE A 98 -0.17 -1.06 10.86
CA PHE A 98 0.85 -0.99 9.80
C PHE A 98 2.27 -1.38 10.26
N THR A 99 2.49 -1.53 11.57
CA THR A 99 3.71 -2.17 12.11
C THR A 99 3.53 -3.68 12.33
N GLY A 100 2.38 -4.25 11.99
CA GLY A 100 2.02 -5.66 12.19
C GLY A 100 1.74 -6.05 13.64
N LYS A 101 1.89 -5.12 14.60
CA LYS A 101 1.68 -5.35 16.03
C LYS A 101 0.22 -5.61 16.39
N ALA A 102 -0.72 -5.31 15.49
CA ALA A 102 -2.14 -5.62 15.65
C ALA A 102 -2.50 -7.05 15.21
N GLY A 103 -1.53 -7.83 14.74
CA GLY A 103 -1.76 -9.19 14.24
C GLY A 103 -2.58 -9.20 12.95
N GLY A 104 -3.38 -10.25 12.77
CA GLY A 104 -4.28 -10.38 11.63
C GLY A 104 -3.58 -10.41 10.28
N THR A 105 -4.24 -9.83 9.27
CA THR A 105 -3.72 -9.71 7.90
C THR A 105 -2.33 -9.08 7.84
N THR A 106 -2.03 -8.15 8.75
CA THR A 106 -0.75 -7.40 8.78
C THR A 106 0.35 -8.06 9.62
N SER A 107 0.10 -9.22 10.24
CA SER A 107 1.02 -9.88 11.17
C SER A 107 2.44 -10.07 10.60
N LEU A 108 2.55 -10.44 9.31
CA LEU A 108 3.83 -10.63 8.62
C LEU A 108 4.71 -9.37 8.61
N LEU A 109 4.12 -8.16 8.63
CA LEU A 109 4.89 -6.91 8.65
C LEU A 109 5.78 -6.81 9.88
N SER A 110 5.36 -7.37 11.02
CA SER A 110 6.15 -7.36 12.26
C SER A 110 7.45 -8.15 12.18
N ILE A 111 7.54 -9.08 11.21
CA ILE A 111 8.71 -9.93 10.97
C ILE A 111 9.54 -9.37 9.80
N LEU A 112 8.87 -8.86 8.76
CA LEU A 112 9.52 -8.45 7.51
C LEU A 112 10.17 -7.06 7.59
N VAL A 113 9.61 -6.15 8.40
CA VAL A 113 10.12 -4.78 8.56
C VAL A 113 11.25 -4.75 9.58
N GLY A 114 12.48 -4.61 9.09
CA GLY A 114 13.68 -4.48 9.93
C GLY A 114 13.95 -3.04 10.38
N LYS A 115 13.49 -2.05 9.61
CA LYS A 115 13.70 -0.62 9.90
C LYS A 115 12.42 0.19 9.68
N PHE A 116 11.94 0.84 10.73
CA PHE A 116 10.80 1.75 10.64
C PHE A 116 11.28 3.20 10.71
N LEU A 117 10.96 4.00 9.69
CA LEU A 117 11.40 5.38 9.52
C LEU A 117 10.59 6.36 10.38
N GLY A 118 9.39 5.98 10.78
CA GLY A 118 8.50 6.79 11.60
C GLY A 118 7.11 6.95 10.99
N VAL A 119 6.32 7.81 11.65
CA VAL A 119 4.95 8.16 11.29
C VAL A 119 4.84 9.67 11.17
N GLU A 120 4.28 10.15 10.07
CA GLU A 120 3.98 11.58 9.86
C GLU A 120 2.49 11.78 9.59
N GLN A 121 1.88 12.78 10.24
CA GLN A 121 0.52 13.21 9.93
C GLN A 121 0.54 14.33 8.89
N VAL A 122 -0.10 14.09 7.75
CA VAL A 122 -0.02 14.94 6.56
C VAL A 122 -1.37 14.98 5.84
N PRO A 123 -1.70 16.04 5.09
CA PRO A 123 -2.90 16.02 4.26
C PRO A 123 -2.74 14.96 3.16
N ILE A 124 -3.74 14.09 2.98
CA ILE A 124 -3.72 13.01 2.00
C ILE A 124 -5.04 13.02 1.22
N THR A 125 -4.95 12.98 -0.10
CA THR A 125 -6.12 12.84 -0.98
C THR A 125 -6.01 11.57 -1.82
N TYR A 126 -7.14 10.90 -1.96
CA TYR A 126 -7.29 9.74 -2.82
C TYR A 126 -8.59 9.93 -3.63
N GLU A 127 -8.46 10.06 -4.94
CA GLU A 127 -9.58 10.25 -5.85
C GLU A 127 -9.51 9.24 -6.99
N THR A 128 -10.68 8.84 -7.50
CA THR A 128 -10.78 8.09 -8.75
C THR A 128 -11.31 9.02 -9.83
N ARG A 129 -10.52 9.26 -10.87
CA ARG A 129 -10.90 10.04 -12.05
C ARG A 129 -11.02 9.09 -13.22
N ASP A 130 -12.25 8.83 -13.66
CA ASP A 130 -12.58 7.74 -14.59
C ASP A 130 -12.08 6.39 -14.05
N ARG A 131 -11.00 5.83 -14.64
CA ARG A 131 -10.35 4.58 -14.19
C ARG A 131 -9.07 4.84 -13.40
N THR A 132 -8.56 6.07 -13.40
CA THR A 132 -7.28 6.45 -12.83
C THR A 132 -7.42 6.76 -11.34
N ARG A 133 -6.60 6.12 -10.51
CA ARG A 133 -6.46 6.44 -9.09
C ARG A 133 -5.43 7.54 -8.93
N VAL A 134 -5.83 8.69 -8.42
CA VAL A 134 -4.99 9.84 -8.13
C VAL A 134 -4.76 9.90 -6.62
N PHE A 135 -3.53 9.63 -6.21
CA PHE A 135 -3.12 9.63 -4.81
C PHE A 135 -2.07 10.72 -4.59
N GLN A 136 -2.33 11.63 -3.64
CA GLN A 136 -1.44 12.75 -3.40
C GLN A 136 -1.22 12.99 -1.91
N ILE A 137 0.04 13.26 -1.59
CA ILE A 137 0.48 13.86 -0.34
C ILE A 137 1.29 15.09 -0.76
N PRO A 138 0.80 16.33 -0.52
CA PRO A 138 1.45 17.54 -1.01
C PRO A 138 2.95 17.57 -0.71
N LYS A 139 3.77 17.80 -1.76
CA LYS A 139 5.24 17.82 -1.74
C LYS A 139 5.93 16.48 -1.43
N ILE A 140 5.19 15.43 -1.10
CA ILE A 140 5.70 14.11 -0.72
C ILE A 140 5.41 13.08 -1.81
N ILE A 141 4.14 12.82 -2.14
CA ILE A 141 3.74 11.87 -3.19
C ILE A 141 2.83 12.56 -4.20
N ASP A 142 3.13 12.36 -5.49
CA ASP A 142 2.26 12.73 -6.62
C ASP A 142 2.09 11.51 -7.53
N GLY A 143 0.99 10.79 -7.31
CA GLY A 143 0.69 9.50 -7.94
C GLY A 143 -0.56 9.57 -8.82
N ALA A 144 -0.48 8.98 -10.00
CA ALA A 144 -1.61 8.67 -10.86
C ALA A 144 -1.39 7.27 -11.45
N VAL A 145 -2.33 6.35 -11.19
CA VAL A 145 -2.23 4.95 -11.57
C VAL A 145 -3.46 4.55 -12.37
N THR A 146 -3.24 4.06 -13.58
CA THR A 146 -4.30 3.64 -14.50
C THR A 146 -4.22 2.13 -14.72
N PRO A 147 -5.34 1.39 -14.53
CA PRO A 147 -5.42 -0.02 -14.86
C PRO A 147 -5.05 -0.33 -16.30
N ILE A 148 -4.43 -1.50 -16.52
CA ILE A 148 -4.20 -2.04 -17.86
C ILE A 148 -5.51 -2.64 -18.37
N PRO A 149 -6.00 -2.26 -19.57
CA PRO A 149 -7.25 -2.79 -20.10
C PRO A 149 -7.15 -4.29 -20.35
N GLY A 150 -8.25 -5.00 -20.08
CA GLY A 150 -8.40 -6.41 -20.42
C GLY A 150 -8.75 -6.61 -21.90
N LYS A 151 -8.87 -7.88 -22.31
CA LYS A 151 -9.37 -8.25 -23.64
C LYS A 151 -10.79 -7.72 -23.88
N ASP A 152 -11.63 -7.83 -22.86
CA ASP A 152 -12.92 -7.15 -22.78
C ASP A 152 -12.64 -5.67 -22.45
N ARG A 153 -13.00 -4.76 -23.36
CA ARG A 153 -12.67 -3.33 -23.24
C ARG A 153 -13.35 -2.65 -22.05
N GLU A 154 -14.42 -3.25 -21.55
CA GLU A 154 -15.16 -2.80 -20.37
C GLU A 154 -14.52 -3.27 -19.06
N LYS A 155 -13.47 -4.10 -19.12
CA LYS A 155 -12.81 -4.68 -17.94
C LYS A 155 -11.32 -4.36 -17.90
N ASP A 156 -10.78 -4.38 -16.70
CA ASP A 156 -9.35 -4.31 -16.45
C ASP A 156 -8.71 -5.70 -16.51
N THR A 157 -7.38 -5.75 -16.66
CA THR A 157 -6.62 -6.98 -16.44
C THR A 157 -6.51 -7.23 -14.94
N VAL A 158 -7.01 -8.37 -14.49
CA VAL A 158 -7.07 -8.73 -13.07
C VAL A 158 -6.43 -10.10 -12.86
N ILE A 159 -5.59 -10.20 -11.83
CA ILE A 159 -5.09 -11.46 -11.31
C ILE A 159 -6.02 -11.88 -10.18
N THR A 160 -6.59 -13.08 -10.30
CA THR A 160 -7.44 -13.73 -9.30
C THR A 160 -6.85 -15.08 -8.95
N ASN A 161 -7.30 -15.68 -7.84
CA ASN A 161 -6.85 -17.00 -7.37
C ASN A 161 -5.33 -17.07 -7.08
N SER A 162 -4.75 -15.95 -6.62
CA SER A 162 -3.38 -15.91 -6.10
C SER A 162 -3.38 -16.09 -4.59
N GLU A 163 -2.32 -16.64 -4.02
CA GLU A 163 -2.09 -16.69 -2.56
C GLU A 163 -1.56 -15.35 -2.00
N TYR A 164 -1.71 -14.26 -2.75
CA TYR A 164 -1.18 -12.97 -2.33
C TYR A 164 -1.94 -12.41 -1.13
N TRP A 165 -1.21 -12.19 -0.04
CA TRP A 165 -1.81 -11.85 1.25
C TRP A 165 -2.43 -10.44 1.31
N ILE A 166 -2.05 -9.52 0.42
CA ILE A 166 -2.57 -8.15 0.42
C ILE A 166 -4.03 -8.12 -0.01
N ALA A 167 -4.40 -8.87 -1.05
CA ALA A 167 -5.76 -8.91 -1.58
C ALA A 167 -5.98 -10.15 -2.48
N PRO A 168 -7.22 -10.68 -2.52
CA PRO A 168 -7.57 -11.81 -3.37
C PRO A 168 -7.69 -11.47 -4.86
N GLU A 169 -7.93 -10.19 -5.18
CA GLU A 169 -8.01 -9.65 -6.53
C GLU A 169 -6.99 -8.50 -6.68
N ILE A 170 -6.10 -8.61 -7.68
CA ILE A 170 -5.10 -7.58 -8.00
C ILE A 170 -5.40 -7.05 -9.40
N ILE A 171 -5.80 -5.78 -9.50
CA ILE A 171 -5.95 -5.09 -10.77
C ILE A 171 -4.55 -4.65 -11.22
N VAL A 172 -4.10 -5.19 -12.34
CA VAL A 172 -2.81 -4.85 -12.94
C VAL A 172 -2.89 -3.44 -13.50
N ALA A 173 -1.93 -2.58 -13.14
CA ALA A 173 -1.95 -1.18 -13.51
C ALA A 173 -0.56 -0.66 -13.91
N LYS A 174 -0.54 0.57 -14.41
CA LYS A 174 0.66 1.32 -14.73
C LYS A 174 0.59 2.68 -14.05
N SER A 175 1.73 3.17 -13.56
CA SER A 175 1.84 4.52 -13.02
C SER A 175 2.02 5.54 -14.15
N ASP A 176 1.03 6.39 -14.40
CA ASP A 176 1.16 7.53 -15.31
C ASP A 176 2.02 8.64 -14.68
N LYS A 177 1.85 8.84 -13.36
CA LYS A 177 2.71 9.67 -12.52
C LYS A 177 3.04 8.89 -11.26
N SER A 178 4.28 9.01 -10.80
CA SER A 178 4.70 8.37 -9.56
C SER A 178 5.97 9.06 -9.08
N LYS A 179 5.81 10.16 -8.34
CA LYS A 179 6.92 10.87 -7.70
C LYS A 179 6.80 10.70 -6.19
N MET A 180 7.91 10.40 -5.52
CA MET A 180 7.97 10.33 -4.06
C MET A 180 9.21 11.05 -3.53
N ARG A 181 9.04 11.90 -2.51
CA ARG A 181 10.09 12.59 -1.78
C ARG A 181 9.80 12.62 -0.29
N ALA A 182 10.47 11.76 0.47
CA ALA A 182 10.40 11.75 1.93
C ALA A 182 11.54 10.95 2.53
N PHE A 183 11.84 11.18 3.81
CA PHE A 183 12.85 10.42 4.56
C PHE A 183 14.22 10.36 3.85
N GLY A 184 14.63 11.39 3.12
CA GLY A 184 15.88 11.40 2.34
C GLY A 184 15.86 10.60 1.04
N ARG A 185 14.69 10.11 0.60
CA ARG A 185 14.49 9.43 -0.69
C ARG A 185 13.89 10.37 -1.72
N ASN A 186 14.21 10.14 -2.99
CA ASN A 186 13.65 10.86 -4.12
C ASN A 186 13.51 9.89 -5.30
N TRP A 187 12.28 9.42 -5.54
CA TRP A 187 12.00 8.41 -6.55
C TRP A 187 11.05 8.93 -7.62
N ASN A 188 11.20 8.37 -8.82
CA ASN A 188 10.26 8.56 -9.92
C ASN A 188 10.03 7.22 -10.62
N PHE A 189 8.80 6.71 -10.56
CA PHE A 189 8.40 5.46 -11.20
C PHE A 189 7.35 5.70 -12.29
N ALA A 190 7.32 6.88 -12.92
CA ALA A 190 6.44 7.11 -14.07
C ALA A 190 6.70 6.04 -15.16
N GLY A 191 5.64 5.46 -15.66
CA GLY A 191 5.64 4.39 -16.66
C GLY A 191 5.90 2.98 -16.13
N ARG A 192 6.08 2.79 -14.82
CA ARG A 192 6.44 1.51 -14.19
C ARG A 192 5.22 0.74 -13.70
N SER A 193 5.49 -0.43 -13.13
CA SER A 193 4.48 -1.32 -12.54
C SER A 193 3.70 -0.61 -11.44
N ALA A 194 2.39 -0.80 -11.47
CA ALA A 194 1.49 -0.43 -10.41
C ALA A 194 0.41 -1.50 -10.24
N GLU A 195 -0.29 -1.46 -9.11
CA GLU A 195 -1.42 -2.33 -8.86
C GLU A 195 -2.46 -1.62 -8.02
N ILE A 196 -3.71 -2.04 -8.20
CA ILE A 196 -4.84 -1.58 -7.42
C ILE A 196 -5.51 -2.81 -6.81
N CYS A 197 -5.73 -2.78 -5.50
CA CYS A 197 -6.24 -3.91 -4.74
C CYS A 197 -7.43 -3.46 -3.90
N LYS A 198 -8.46 -4.31 -3.82
CA LYS A 198 -9.51 -4.13 -2.81
C LYS A 198 -8.93 -4.47 -1.44
N LEU A 199 -9.04 -3.53 -0.51
CA LEU A 199 -8.62 -3.71 0.87
C LEU A 199 -9.75 -4.41 1.63
N ASP A 200 -9.44 -5.55 2.26
CA ASP A 200 -10.29 -6.24 3.23
C ASP A 200 -9.40 -6.87 4.31
N TRP A 201 -8.79 -6.00 5.12
CA TRP A 201 -7.84 -6.41 6.17
C TRP A 201 -8.54 -6.48 7.52
N ARG A 202 -8.15 -7.44 8.35
CA ARG A 202 -8.74 -7.65 9.68
C ARG A 202 -7.80 -8.33 10.66
N GLY A 203 -8.07 -8.16 11.94
CA GLY A 203 -7.40 -8.84 13.04
C GLY A 203 -8.36 -9.56 14.00
N PRO A 204 -7.79 -10.14 15.08
CA PRO A 204 -8.50 -11.00 16.03
C PRO A 204 -9.74 -10.34 16.66
#